data_AF-A0A1X2DD34-F1
#
_entry.id   AF-A0A1X2DD34-F1
#
_cell.length_a   1.000
_cell.length_b   1.000
_cell.length_c   1.000
_cell.angle_alpha   90.00
_cell.angle_beta   90.00
_cell.angle_gamma   90.00
#
_symmetry.space_group_name_H-M   'P 1'
#
loop_
_entity.id
_entity.type
_entity.pdbx_description
1 polymer ?
#
loop_
_entity_poly.entity_id
_entity_poly.type
_entity_poly.pdbx_seq_one_letter_code
_entity_poly.pdbx_strand_id
1 'polypeptide(L)'
;MLRSLDEQLALVGEERGEALEWSPQERFQLDLLAAEIDRTVDLAAMYEQCGDDVKLRVKLSAELRLLRQSTSRMVQAIRTELPERPSPTTRKARRAAHARWGRRGDPDAAS
;
A
#
# COMPACT_ATOMS: atom_id res chain seq x y z
N MET A 1 6.04 -9.45 -2.56
CA MET A 1 4.66 -8.92 -2.68
C MET A 1 4.66 -7.43 -3.04
N LEU A 2 5.18 -6.54 -2.20
CA LEU A 2 5.10 -5.08 -2.38
C LEU A 2 5.59 -4.56 -3.75
N ARG A 3 6.71 -5.08 -4.26
CA ARG A 3 7.24 -4.71 -5.59
C ARG A 3 6.23 -4.94 -6.73
N SER A 4 5.47 -6.04 -6.68
CA SER A 4 4.46 -6.33 -7.70
C SER A 4 3.27 -5.37 -7.62
N LEU A 5 2.94 -4.88 -6.41
CA LEU A 5 1.91 -3.85 -6.25
C LEU A 5 2.39 -2.49 -6.78
N ASP A 6 3.66 -2.15 -6.58
CA ASP A 6 4.28 -0.95 -7.13
C ASP A 6 4.28 -0.99 -8.68
N GLU A 7 4.57 -2.15 -9.28
CA GLU A 7 4.47 -2.39 -10.73
C GLU A 7 3.03 -2.22 -11.25
N GLN A 8 2.03 -2.75 -10.54
CA GLN A 8 0.63 -2.60 -10.91
C GLN A 8 0.16 -1.14 -10.81
N LEU A 9 0.60 -0.41 -9.78
CA LEU A 9 0.28 1.01 -9.64
C LEU A 9 0.85 1.82 -10.81
N ALA A 10 2.09 1.53 -11.21
CA ALA A 10 2.72 2.16 -12.36
C ALA A 10 1.94 1.88 -13.66
N LEU A 11 1.56 0.62 -13.90
CA LEU A 11 0.77 0.23 -15.07
C LEU A 11 -0.56 0.99 -15.14
N VAL A 12 -1.30 1.06 -14.03
CA VAL A 12 -2.58 1.79 -13.96
C VAL A 12 -2.36 3.30 -14.14
N GLY A 13 -1.24 3.83 -13.67
CA GLY A 13 -0.83 5.21 -13.91
C GLY A 13 -0.59 5.49 -15.39
N GLU A 14 0.11 4.59 -16.10
CA GLU A 14 0.35 4.69 -17.54
C GLU A 14 -0.97 4.69 -18.33
N GLU A 15 -1.91 3.78 -18.03
CA GLU A 15 -3.24 3.74 -18.65
C GLU A 15 -4.07 5.01 -18.39
N ARG A 16 -3.80 5.69 -17.27
CA ARG A 16 -4.41 6.97 -16.91
C ARG A 16 -3.68 8.20 -17.45
N GLY A 17 -2.44 8.04 -17.91
CA GLY A 17 -1.55 9.14 -18.26
C GLY A 17 -1.19 10.01 -17.05
N GLU A 18 -1.15 9.41 -15.85
CA GLU A 18 -0.84 10.05 -14.58
C GLU A 18 0.23 9.24 -13.84
N ALA A 19 1.21 9.93 -13.24
CA ALA A 19 2.13 9.26 -12.31
C ALA A 19 1.39 9.06 -10.98
N LEU A 20 0.95 7.82 -10.73
CA LEU A 20 0.29 7.44 -9.48
C LEU A 20 1.34 7.00 -8.46
N GLU A 21 1.15 7.43 -7.22
CA GLU A 21 2.00 7.08 -6.08
C GLU A 21 1.10 6.69 -4.91
N TRP A 22 1.55 5.73 -4.11
CA TRP A 22 0.91 5.41 -2.85
C TRP A 22 1.02 6.60 -1.90
N SER A 23 -0.08 6.99 -1.28
CA SER A 23 -0.03 7.90 -0.15
C SER A 23 0.77 7.27 1.02
N PRO A 24 1.31 8.08 1.95
CA PRO A 24 2.01 7.55 3.12
C PRO A 24 1.14 6.59 3.95
N GLN A 25 -0.17 6.87 4.04
CA GLN A 25 -1.13 6.03 4.74
C GLN A 25 -1.30 4.67 4.05
N GLU A 26 -1.48 4.65 2.72
CA GLU A 26 -1.58 3.41 1.96
C GLU A 26 -0.29 2.60 2.06
N ARG A 27 0.87 3.27 2.00
CA ARG A 27 2.15 2.58 2.14
C ARG A 27 2.29 1.91 3.50
N PHE A 28 1.96 2.64 4.57
CA PHE A 28 1.93 2.08 5.93
C PHE A 28 1.01 0.86 6.04
N GLN A 29 -0.18 0.91 5.43
CA GLN A 29 -1.11 -0.22 5.44
C GLN A 29 -0.57 -1.43 4.66
N LEU A 30 0.07 -1.19 3.51
CA LEU A 30 0.70 -2.25 2.71
C LEU A 30 1.87 -2.90 3.46
N ASP A 31 2.70 -2.10 4.13
CA ASP A 31 3.83 -2.60 4.92
C ASP A 31 3.35 -3.43 6.13
N LEU A 32 2.28 -2.98 6.81
CA LEU A 32 1.66 -3.73 7.89
C LEU A 32 1.10 -5.07 7.40
N LEU A 33 0.39 -5.05 6.27
CA LEU A 33 -0.14 -6.26 5.63
C LEU A 33 0.97 -7.24 5.24
N ALA A 34 2.07 -6.74 4.66
CA ALA A 34 3.22 -7.56 4.28
C ALA A 34 3.83 -8.25 5.51
N ALA A 35 4.08 -7.49 6.58
CA ALA A 35 4.62 -8.03 7.82
C ALA A 35 3.71 -9.12 8.45
N GLU A 36 2.40 -8.95 8.36
CA GLU A 36 1.44 -9.92 8.90
C GLU A 36 1.35 -11.21 8.08
N ILE A 37 1.50 -11.09 6.76
CA ILE A 37 1.63 -12.24 5.84
C ILE A 37 2.94 -13.00 6.12
N ASP A 38 4.07 -12.30 6.22
CA ASP A 38 5.37 -12.92 6.50
C ASP A 38 5.32 -13.68 7.84
N ARG A 39 4.77 -13.06 8.88
CA ARG A 39 4.56 -13.72 10.18
C ARG A 39 3.64 -14.94 10.08
N THR A 40 2.61 -14.88 9.24
CA THR A 40 1.72 -16.03 9.00
C THR A 40 2.47 -17.20 8.38
N VAL A 41 3.36 -16.92 7.42
CA VAL A 41 4.21 -17.94 6.78
C VAL A 41 5.15 -18.56 7.80
N ASP A 42 5.83 -17.75 8.60
CA ASP A 42 6.76 -18.24 9.64
C ASP A 42 6.05 -19.14 10.65
N LEU A 43 4.90 -18.71 11.18
CA LEU A 43 4.15 -19.49 12.16
C LEU A 43 3.51 -20.75 11.55
N ALA A 44 3.16 -20.72 10.27
CA ALA A 44 2.69 -21.90 9.57
C ALA A 44 3.82 -22.93 9.43
N ALA A 45 5.03 -22.49 9.09
CA ALA A 45 6.20 -23.37 9.05
C ALA A 45 6.51 -23.95 10.44
N MET A 46 6.45 -23.13 11.50
CA MET A 46 6.61 -23.61 12.88
C MET A 46 5.54 -24.62 13.29
N TYR A 47 4.29 -24.41 12.85
CA TYR A 47 3.18 -25.33 13.14
C TYR A 47 3.41 -26.71 12.52
N GLU A 48 3.92 -26.78 11.28
CA GLU A 48 4.27 -28.05 10.65
C GLU A 48 5.47 -28.73 11.33
N GLN A 49 6.40 -27.95 11.89
CA GLN A 49 7.63 -28.45 12.51
C GLN A 49 7.48 -28.83 14.00
N CYS A 50 6.43 -28.39 14.69
CA CYS A 50 6.32 -28.55 16.14
C CYS A 50 6.00 -29.98 16.64
N GLY A 51 5.88 -30.95 15.73
CA GLY A 51 5.74 -32.37 16.06
C GLY A 51 4.51 -32.68 16.93
N ASP A 52 4.74 -33.42 18.01
CA ASP A 52 3.69 -33.91 18.92
C ASP A 52 3.44 -32.99 20.13
N ASP A 53 4.03 -31.79 20.17
CA ASP A 53 3.71 -30.81 21.21
C ASP A 53 2.32 -30.21 20.96
N VAL A 54 1.30 -30.88 21.52
CA VAL A 54 -0.11 -30.49 21.40
C VAL A 54 -0.36 -29.07 21.91
N LYS A 55 0.31 -28.64 22.99
CA LYS A 55 0.11 -27.29 23.55
C LYS A 55 0.62 -26.23 22.59
N LEU A 56 1.79 -26.47 21.99
CA LEU A 56 2.35 -25.56 21.00
C LEU A 56 1.51 -25.54 19.72
N ARG A 57 1.04 -26.69 19.22
CA ARG A 57 0.11 -26.78 18.08
C ARG A 57 -1.14 -25.95 18.29
N VAL A 58 -1.79 -26.07 19.45
CA VAL A 58 -3.01 -25.32 19.75
C VAL A 58 -2.74 -23.82 19.74
N LYS A 59 -1.64 -23.36 20.36
CA LYS A 59 -1.26 -21.93 20.38
C LYS A 59 -0.98 -21.39 18.97
N LEU A 60 -0.16 -22.08 18.19
CA LEU A 60 0.15 -21.70 16.82
C LEU A 60 -1.11 -21.68 15.94
N SER A 61 -2.01 -22.66 16.08
CA SER A 61 -3.28 -22.69 15.35
C SER A 61 -4.22 -21.53 15.68
N ALA A 62 -4.16 -21.03 16.92
CA ALA A 62 -4.95 -19.90 17.37
C ALA A 62 -4.38 -18.60 16.79
N GLU A 63 -3.06 -18.40 16.91
CA GLU A 63 -2.37 -17.24 16.34
C GLU A 63 -2.54 -17.18 14.80
N LEU A 64 -2.40 -18.31 14.10
CA LEU A 64 -2.64 -18.39 12.66
C LEU A 64 -4.06 -17.97 12.26
N ARG A 65 -5.07 -18.33 13.06
CA ARG A 65 -6.45 -17.88 12.82
C ARG A 65 -6.61 -16.39 13.04
N LEU A 66 -5.98 -15.84 14.09
CA LEU A 66 -6.02 -14.40 14.38
C LEU A 66 -5.37 -13.58 13.26
N LEU A 67 -4.17 -13.99 12.81
CA LEU A 67 -3.47 -13.33 11.72
C LEU A 67 -4.24 -13.40 10.40
N ARG A 68 -4.83 -14.56 10.07
CA ARG A 68 -5.68 -14.71 8.86
C ARG A 68 -6.91 -13.80 8.90
N GLN A 69 -7.58 -13.69 10.06
CA GLN A 69 -8.72 -12.78 10.21
C GLN A 69 -8.31 -11.31 10.11
N SER A 70 -7.21 -10.94 10.75
CA SER A 70 -6.68 -9.58 10.73
C SER A 70 -6.23 -9.18 9.31
N THR A 71 -5.48 -10.05 8.63
CA THR A 71 -5.13 -9.92 7.21
C THR A 71 -6.36 -9.74 6.33
N SER A 72 -7.40 -10.56 6.51
CA SER A 72 -8.65 -10.43 5.75
C SER A 72 -9.34 -9.08 5.96
N ARG A 73 -9.33 -8.56 7.20
CA ARG A 73 -9.90 -7.24 7.50
C ARG A 73 -9.10 -6.10 6.88
N MET A 74 -7.78 -6.17 6.93
CA MET A 74 -6.91 -5.17 6.30
C MET A 74 -7.12 -5.13 4.79
N VAL A 75 -7.17 -6.29 4.13
CA VAL A 75 -7.42 -6.38 2.68
C VAL A 75 -8.78 -5.76 2.32
N GLN A 76 -9.83 -6.01 3.10
CA GLN A 76 -11.15 -5.42 2.88
C GLN A 76 -11.18 -3.90 3.09
N ALA A 77 -10.27 -3.35 3.91
CA ALA A 77 -10.20 -1.93 4.19
C ALA A 77 -9.43 -1.14 3.11
N ILE A 78 -8.67 -1.82 2.23
CA ILE A 78 -7.96 -1.18 1.12
C ILE A 78 -8.99 -0.74 0.07
N ARG A 79 -9.07 0.58 -0.14
CA ARG A 79 -9.92 1.16 -1.19
C ARG A 79 -9.26 0.95 -2.55
N THR A 80 -9.94 0.26 -3.45
CA THR A 80 -9.47 0.01 -4.82
C THR A 80 -10.06 0.98 -5.83
N GLU A 81 -11.02 1.81 -5.41
CA GLU A 81 -11.62 2.84 -6.25
C GLU A 81 -10.66 4.02 -6.40
N LEU A 82 -10.17 4.20 -7.62
CA LEU A 82 -9.45 5.42 -7.98
C LEU A 82 -10.45 6.56 -8.19
N PRO A 83 -10.16 7.77 -7.69
CA PRO A 83 -11.03 8.91 -7.90
C PRO A 83 -11.26 9.17 -9.39
N GLU A 84 -12.42 9.75 -9.70
CA GLU A 84 -12.81 10.10 -11.07
C GLU A 84 -11.78 11.04 -11.69
N ARG A 85 -11.46 10.82 -12.98
CA ARG A 85 -10.45 11.62 -13.67
C ARG A 85 -10.90 13.09 -13.69
N PRO A 86 -10.07 14.04 -13.23
CA PRO A 86 -10.45 15.45 -13.26
C PRO A 86 -10.64 15.91 -14.71
N SER A 87 -11.64 16.78 -14.92
CA SER A 87 -11.94 17.31 -16.26
C SER A 87 -10.70 17.98 -16.89
N PRO A 88 -10.59 18.06 -18.23
CA PRO A 88 -9.50 18.74 -18.91
C PRO A 88 -9.27 20.17 -18.40
N THR A 89 -10.36 20.88 -18.07
CA THR A 89 -10.36 22.22 -17.49
C THR A 89 -9.70 22.24 -16.11
N THR A 90 -10.12 21.34 -15.21
CA THR A 90 -9.53 21.20 -13.87
C THR A 90 -8.04 20.86 -13.94
N ARG A 91 -7.65 19.96 -14.86
CA ARG A 91 -6.25 19.59 -15.08
C ARG A 91 -5.42 20.78 -15.58
N LYS A 92 -5.94 21.58 -16.50
CA LYS A 92 -5.28 22.81 -16.99
C LYS A 92 -5.15 23.86 -15.89
N ALA A 93 -6.20 24.04 -15.07
CA ALA A 93 -6.17 24.95 -13.93
C ALA A 93 -5.12 24.53 -12.88
N ARG A 94 -5.04 23.23 -12.53
CA ARG A 94 -4.02 22.70 -11.62
C ARG A 94 -2.60 22.93 -12.15
N ARG A 95 -2.33 22.61 -13.41
CA ARG A 95 -1.02 22.88 -14.06
C ARG A 95 -0.67 24.38 -14.01
N ALA A 96 -1.64 25.24 -14.34
CA ALA A 96 -1.44 26.69 -14.30
C ALA A 96 -1.25 27.24 -12.87
N ALA A 97 -1.87 26.62 -11.85
CA ALA A 97 -1.62 26.95 -10.45
C ALA A 97 -0.20 26.56 -10.05
N HIS A 98 0.21 25.29 -10.24
CA HIS A 98 1.58 24.84 -9.94
C HIS A 98 2.65 25.70 -10.63
N ALA A 99 2.45 26.06 -11.91
CA ALA A 99 3.39 26.93 -12.64
C ALA A 99 3.44 28.39 -12.13
N ARG A 100 2.41 28.85 -11.40
CA ARG A 100 2.38 30.17 -10.75
C ARG A 100 3.11 30.14 -9.42
N TRP A 101 2.94 29.09 -8.63
CA TRP A 101 3.60 28.93 -7.33
C TRP A 101 5.09 28.58 -7.49
N GLY A 102 5.46 27.75 -8.46
CA GLY A 102 6.86 27.44 -8.77
C GLY A 102 7.68 28.63 -9.29
N ARG A 103 7.02 29.68 -9.81
CA ARG A 103 7.67 30.93 -10.24
C ARG A 103 7.77 32.00 -9.15
N ARG A 104 7.09 31.83 -8.01
CA ARG A 104 7.12 32.78 -6.88
C ARG A 104 8.04 32.35 -5.74
N GLY A 105 8.67 31.17 -5.85
CA GLY A 105 9.46 30.56 -4.78
C GLY A 105 10.97 30.75 -4.86
N ASP A 106 11.50 31.53 -5.81
CA ASP A 106 12.94 31.82 -5.87
C ASP A 106 13.20 33.31 -5.60
N PRO A 107 13.47 33.70 -4.34
CA PRO A 107 13.91 35.04 -3.99
C PRO A 107 15.43 35.28 -4.19
N ASP A 108 16.23 34.30 -4.66
CA ASP A 108 17.71 34.42 -4.72
C ASP A 108 18.33 34.35 -6.14
N ALA A 109 17.53 34.26 -7.22
CA ALA A 109 18.04 34.31 -8.59
C ALA A 109 18.36 35.73 -9.12
N ALA A 110 18.79 36.64 -8.24
CA ALA A 110 19.29 37.96 -8.62
C ALA A 110 20.38 38.45 -7.65
N SER A 111 21.60 37.93 -7.80
CA SER A 111 22.87 38.59 -7.45
C SER A 111 24.01 37.97 -8.24
#